data_AF-A0A859QC87-F1
#
_entry.id   AF-A0A859QC87-F1
#
_cell.length_a   1.000
_cell.length_b   1.000
_cell.length_c   1.000
_cell.angle_alpha   90.00
_cell.angle_beta   90.00
_cell.angle_gamma   90.00
#
_symmetry.space_group_name_H-M   'P 1'
#
loop_
_entity.id
_entity.type
_entity.pdbx_description
1 polymer ?
#
loop_
_entity_poly.entity_id
_entity_poly.type
_entity_poly.pdbx_seq_one_letter_code
_entity_poly.pdbx_strand_id
1 'polypeptide(L)'
;MFSNAFTDKAVMAELVAKMLWEIKAVHFRADEPYKLSSGMASPVYIDCRKLISYPRIRSAVMDFAAATILREAGFEQFDVVAGGETAGIPFAAMLAERLGLPMIYVRKAPKGHGRNAQIEGHMPEGARVLVIEDLTTAGGSMFKFIDAIRAAGGIVDHGIALFYYDIFPEARAEMKSKGVDLHFIATWRNVLAVAREQALFDEKTLNEVEAFLNAPLAWSGRNGGVSALAAQ
;
A
#
# COMPACT_ATOMS: atom_id res chain seq x y z
N MET A 1 -2.04 25.48 -1.13
CA MET A 1 -3.13 25.86 -0.20
C MET A 1 -3.68 24.55 0.34
N PHE A 2 -3.61 24.32 1.65
CA PHE A 2 -4.16 23.10 2.28
C PHE A 2 -5.66 23.07 2.03
N SER A 3 -6.13 22.12 1.20
CA SER A 3 -7.55 21.91 0.99
C SER A 3 -8.10 21.13 2.18
N ASN A 4 -8.87 21.78 3.04
CA ASN A 4 -9.45 21.20 4.26
C ASN A 4 -10.67 20.30 3.99
N ALA A 5 -10.87 19.82 2.76
CA ALA A 5 -11.98 18.93 2.42
C ALA A 5 -11.60 17.46 2.68
N PHE A 6 -11.92 16.97 3.88
CA PHE A 6 -11.79 15.56 4.24
C PHE A 6 -12.93 14.74 3.65
N THR A 7 -12.78 14.36 2.38
CA THR A 7 -13.73 13.46 1.71
C THR A 7 -13.93 12.18 2.52
N ASP A 8 -15.16 11.66 2.54
CA ASP A 8 -15.48 10.42 3.23
C ASP A 8 -14.61 9.24 2.76
N LYS A 9 -14.26 8.33 3.68
CA LYS A 9 -13.39 7.18 3.39
C LYS A 9 -13.93 6.30 2.27
N ALA A 10 -15.22 6.00 2.31
CA ALA A 10 -15.83 5.12 1.33
C ALA A 10 -15.78 5.74 -0.06
N VAL A 11 -16.06 7.04 -0.15
CA VAL A 11 -15.99 7.79 -1.42
C VAL A 11 -14.57 7.83 -1.97
N MET A 12 -13.56 8.12 -1.14
CA MET A 12 -12.16 8.09 -1.59
C MET A 12 -11.76 6.71 -2.10
N ALA A 13 -12.11 5.65 -1.36
CA ALA A 13 -11.79 4.28 -1.73
C ALA A 13 -12.46 3.85 -3.06
N GLU A 14 -13.73 4.21 -3.25
CA GLU A 14 -14.48 3.97 -4.49
C GLU A 14 -13.87 4.71 -5.67
N LEU A 15 -13.52 6.00 -5.51
CA LEU A 15 -12.88 6.79 -6.56
C LEU A 15 -11.52 6.22 -6.95
N VAL A 16 -10.69 5.81 -5.98
CA VAL A 16 -9.42 5.13 -6.29
C VAL A 16 -9.65 3.82 -7.04
N ALA A 17 -10.63 3.01 -6.63
CA ALA A 17 -10.98 1.79 -7.35
C ALA A 17 -11.41 2.06 -8.81
N LYS A 18 -12.23 3.10 -9.04
CA LYS A 18 -12.62 3.55 -10.39
C LYS A 18 -11.40 3.99 -11.21
N MET A 19 -10.50 4.78 -10.63
CA MET A 19 -9.25 5.22 -11.28
C MET A 19 -8.34 4.04 -11.65
N LEU A 20 -8.21 3.05 -10.76
CA LEU A 20 -7.41 1.84 -11.01
C LEU A 20 -7.95 1.04 -12.21
N TRP A 21 -9.27 0.91 -12.33
CA TRP A 21 -9.91 0.30 -13.50
C TRP A 21 -9.70 1.12 -14.77
N GLU A 22 -9.92 2.44 -14.71
CA GLU A 22 -9.78 3.37 -15.84
C GLU A 22 -8.42 3.24 -16.53
N ILE A 23 -7.33 3.18 -15.75
CA ILE A 23 -5.97 3.09 -16.29
C ILE A 23 -5.45 1.67 -16.47
N LYS A 24 -6.30 0.66 -16.22
CA LYS A 24 -5.92 -0.76 -16.23
C LYS A 24 -4.71 -1.02 -15.32
N ALA A 25 -4.73 -0.45 -14.12
CA ALA A 25 -3.76 -0.76 -13.07
C ALA A 25 -4.14 -2.04 -12.34
N VAL A 26 -5.41 -2.45 -12.38
CA VAL A 26 -5.90 -3.73 -11.90
C VAL A 26 -6.38 -4.61 -13.04
N HIS A 27 -6.29 -5.93 -12.85
CA HIS A 27 -6.70 -6.92 -13.83
C HIS A 27 -7.29 -8.15 -13.12
N PHE A 28 -8.35 -8.72 -13.71
CA PHE A 28 -8.91 -10.01 -13.32
C PHE A 28 -8.67 -11.07 -14.40
N ARG A 29 -8.21 -12.26 -14.00
CA ARG A 29 -8.03 -13.45 -14.83
C ARG A 29 -8.29 -14.70 -14.00
N ALA A 30 -9.56 -15.13 -13.94
CA ALA A 30 -9.92 -16.34 -13.20
C ALA A 30 -9.53 -17.64 -13.94
N ASP A 31 -9.69 -17.67 -15.27
CA ASP A 31 -9.42 -18.89 -16.06
C ASP A 31 -7.92 -19.13 -16.30
N GLU A 32 -7.10 -18.08 -16.30
CA GLU A 32 -5.63 -18.17 -16.42
C GLU A 32 -4.95 -17.33 -15.33
N PRO A 33 -4.87 -17.89 -14.09
CA PRO A 33 -4.41 -17.15 -12.92
C PRO A 33 -2.95 -16.72 -13.02
N TYR A 34 -2.65 -15.55 -12.48
CA TYR A 34 -1.28 -15.07 -12.33
C TYR A 34 -0.50 -15.95 -11.36
N LYS A 35 0.78 -16.21 -11.67
CA LYS A 35 1.74 -16.82 -10.72
C LYS A 35 2.51 -15.72 -10.01
N LEU A 36 2.33 -15.62 -8.69
CA LEU A 36 3.05 -14.68 -7.85
C LEU A 36 4.44 -15.25 -7.50
N SER A 37 5.37 -14.37 -7.13
CA SER A 37 6.71 -14.78 -6.67
C SER A 37 6.69 -15.63 -5.39
N SER A 38 5.60 -15.57 -4.62
CA SER A 38 5.33 -16.45 -3.47
C SER A 38 4.94 -17.88 -3.86
N GLY A 39 4.77 -18.16 -5.16
CA GLY A 39 4.22 -19.43 -5.67
C GLY A 39 2.69 -19.50 -5.64
N MET A 40 2.00 -18.47 -5.14
CA MET A 40 0.54 -18.42 -5.16
C MET A 40 -0.01 -18.22 -6.58
N ALA A 41 -1.15 -18.86 -6.85
CA ALA A 41 -2.00 -18.50 -7.97
C ALA A 41 -2.98 -17.40 -7.53
N SER A 42 -3.15 -16.37 -8.37
CA SER A 42 -4.01 -15.22 -8.07
C SER A 42 -4.88 -14.89 -9.28
N PRO A 43 -6.21 -14.74 -9.12
CA PRO A 43 -7.07 -14.26 -10.19
C PRO A 43 -6.98 -12.73 -10.34
N VAL A 44 -6.31 -12.05 -9.42
CA VAL A 44 -6.17 -10.60 -9.40
C VAL A 44 -4.71 -10.19 -9.57
N TYR A 45 -4.49 -9.07 -10.27
CA TYR A 45 -3.18 -8.44 -10.38
C TYR A 45 -3.34 -6.93 -10.29
N ILE A 46 -2.43 -6.27 -9.57
CA ILE A 46 -2.37 -4.82 -9.46
C ILE A 46 -0.95 -4.32 -9.70
N ASP A 47 -0.82 -3.18 -10.38
CA ASP A 47 0.42 -2.44 -10.51
C ASP A 47 0.21 -0.95 -10.18
N CYS A 48 0.43 -0.58 -8.92
CA CYS A 48 0.32 0.81 -8.45
C CYS A 48 1.36 1.73 -9.09
N ARG A 49 2.48 1.21 -9.64
CA ARG A 49 3.50 2.04 -10.30
C ARG A 49 2.93 2.73 -11.54
N LYS A 50 1.90 2.17 -12.19
CA LYS A 50 1.22 2.83 -13.31
C LYS A 50 0.60 4.18 -12.92
N LEU A 51 0.21 4.38 -11.66
CA LEU A 51 -0.41 5.63 -11.20
C LEU A 51 0.46 6.85 -11.52
N ILE A 52 1.78 6.73 -11.41
CA ILE A 52 2.71 7.86 -11.63
C ILE A 52 2.64 8.41 -13.06
N SER A 53 2.18 7.60 -14.03
CA SER A 53 2.05 7.98 -15.44
C SER A 53 0.79 8.79 -15.75
N TYR A 54 -0.13 8.98 -14.79
CA TYR A 54 -1.40 9.68 -14.99
C TYR A 54 -1.54 10.89 -14.06
N PRO A 55 -1.22 12.12 -14.53
CA PRO A 55 -1.09 13.30 -13.66
C PRO A 55 -2.33 13.62 -12.81
N ARG A 56 -3.54 13.54 -13.39
CA ARG A 56 -4.80 13.81 -12.68
C ARG A 56 -5.07 12.76 -11.60
N ILE A 57 -4.85 11.50 -11.92
CA ILE A 57 -5.08 10.36 -11.01
C ILE A 57 -4.07 10.38 -9.88
N ARG A 58 -2.76 10.50 -10.16
CA ARG A 58 -1.75 10.57 -9.08
C ARG A 58 -1.99 11.75 -8.16
N SER A 59 -2.42 12.90 -8.69
CA SER A 59 -2.76 14.07 -7.85
C SER A 59 -3.90 13.75 -6.88
N ALA A 60 -5.01 13.22 -7.39
CA ALA A 60 -6.17 12.87 -6.56
C ALA A 60 -5.85 11.80 -5.51
N VAL A 61 -5.11 10.74 -5.88
CA VAL A 61 -4.71 9.68 -4.95
C VAL A 61 -3.82 10.22 -3.83
N MET A 62 -2.91 11.16 -4.14
CA MET A 62 -2.07 11.78 -3.12
C MET A 62 -2.84 12.75 -2.22
N ASP A 63 -3.86 13.45 -2.75
CA ASP A 63 -4.76 14.26 -1.92
C ASP A 63 -5.55 13.37 -0.94
N PHE A 64 -6.01 12.20 -1.39
CA PHE A 64 -6.66 11.21 -0.52
C PHE A 64 -5.71 10.59 0.50
N ALA A 65 -4.44 10.36 0.14
CA ALA A 65 -3.42 9.88 1.07
C ALA A 65 -3.21 10.89 2.21
N ALA A 66 -3.03 12.17 1.88
CA ALA A 66 -2.88 13.24 2.87
C ALA A 66 -4.13 13.38 3.76
N ALA A 67 -5.32 13.37 3.16
CA ALA A 67 -6.58 13.44 3.91
C ALA A 67 -6.76 12.26 4.87
N THR A 68 -6.36 11.05 4.45
CA THR A 68 -6.41 9.83 5.27
C THR A 68 -5.51 9.97 6.49
N ILE A 69 -4.25 10.38 6.30
CA ILE A 69 -3.28 10.55 7.38
C ILE A 69 -3.70 11.63 8.37
N LEU A 70 -4.05 12.82 7.87
CA LEU A 70 -4.40 13.95 8.72
C LEU A 70 -5.67 13.67 9.55
N ARG A 71 -6.62 12.91 9.02
CA ARG A 71 -7.83 12.51 9.76
C ARG A 71 -7.58 11.42 10.80
N GLU A 72 -6.69 10.47 10.52
CA GLU A 72 -6.56 9.24 11.31
C GLU A 72 -5.41 9.27 12.31
N ALA A 73 -4.29 9.91 11.95
CA ALA A 73 -3.15 10.08 12.84
C ALA A 73 -3.17 11.47 13.49
N GLY A 74 -3.44 12.52 12.69
CA GLY A 74 -3.49 13.90 13.14
C GLY A 74 -2.55 14.81 12.35
N PHE A 75 -2.63 16.11 12.62
CA PHE A 75 -1.99 17.15 11.79
C PHE A 75 -0.48 17.31 12.06
N GLU A 76 -0.08 17.24 13.32
CA GLU A 76 1.29 17.52 13.77
C GLU A 76 2.01 16.25 14.27
N GLN A 77 1.64 15.08 13.74
CA GLN A 77 2.17 13.79 14.21
C GLN A 77 3.52 13.41 13.60
N PHE A 78 3.94 14.07 12.52
CA PHE A 78 5.07 13.63 11.70
C PHE A 78 6.07 14.74 11.49
N ASP A 79 7.35 14.37 11.45
CA ASP A 79 8.47 15.26 11.18
C ASP A 79 9.11 14.97 9.81
N VAL A 80 8.96 13.74 9.29
CA VAL A 80 9.56 13.30 8.02
C VAL A 80 8.66 12.25 7.35
N VAL A 81 8.61 12.24 6.01
CA VAL A 81 8.02 11.15 5.22
C VAL A 81 9.11 10.29 4.60
N ALA A 82 8.98 8.96 4.73
CA ALA A 82 9.92 7.99 4.18
C ALA A 82 9.27 7.09 3.12
N GLY A 83 9.83 7.08 1.90
CA GLY A 83 9.44 6.13 0.86
C GLY A 83 10.29 4.86 0.88
N GLY A 84 9.67 3.69 0.84
CA GLY A 84 10.41 2.44 0.64
C GLY A 84 10.93 2.30 -0.79
N GLU A 85 12.16 1.81 -0.94
CA GLU A 85 12.75 1.57 -2.25
C GLU A 85 12.00 0.42 -2.97
N THR A 86 11.55 0.56 -4.21
CA THR A 86 11.65 1.74 -5.10
C THR A 86 10.28 2.38 -5.31
N ALA A 87 9.21 1.59 -5.24
CA ALA A 87 7.88 2.01 -5.66
C ALA A 87 7.23 3.02 -4.71
N GLY A 88 7.61 3.05 -3.43
CA GLY A 88 7.17 4.05 -2.47
C GLY A 88 7.76 5.45 -2.71
N ILE A 89 8.95 5.55 -3.35
CA ILE A 89 9.69 6.82 -3.50
C ILE A 89 8.88 7.93 -4.19
N PRO A 90 8.23 7.70 -5.37
CA PRO A 90 7.46 8.76 -6.02
C PRO A 90 6.30 9.27 -5.15
N PHE A 91 5.64 8.37 -4.43
CA PHE A 91 4.50 8.70 -3.59
C PHE A 91 4.93 9.41 -2.30
N ALA A 92 6.07 9.03 -1.73
CA ALA A 92 6.70 9.76 -0.63
C ALA A 92 7.02 11.20 -1.00
N ALA A 93 7.59 11.44 -2.19
CA ALA A 93 7.87 12.81 -2.64
C ALA A 93 6.61 13.67 -2.74
N MET A 94 5.54 13.13 -3.33
CA MET A 94 4.27 13.85 -3.49
C MET A 94 3.49 14.01 -2.19
N LEU A 95 3.61 13.06 -1.26
CA LEU A 95 2.97 13.15 0.05
C LEU A 95 3.72 14.10 0.99
N ALA A 96 5.06 14.07 1.00
CA ALA A 96 5.89 15.01 1.73
C ALA A 96 5.58 16.46 1.32
N GLU A 97 5.44 16.72 0.02
CA GLU A 97 5.04 18.02 -0.52
C GLU A 97 3.67 18.47 0.00
N ARG A 98 2.67 17.59 -0.01
CA ARG A 98 1.31 17.88 0.51
C ARG A 98 1.25 18.14 2.00
N LEU A 99 2.09 17.43 2.77
CA LEU A 99 2.15 17.56 4.22
C LEU A 99 3.10 18.69 4.65
N GLY A 100 3.87 19.29 3.73
CA GLY A 100 4.86 20.30 4.05
C GLY A 100 6.05 19.76 4.87
N LEU A 101 6.40 18.49 4.69
CA LEU A 101 7.42 17.79 5.47
C LEU A 101 8.69 17.49 4.66
N PRO A 102 9.86 17.37 5.32
CA PRO A 102 11.04 16.73 4.76
C PRO A 102 10.76 15.32 4.25
N MET A 103 11.55 14.88 3.27
CA MET A 103 11.50 13.55 2.70
C MET A 103 12.83 12.82 2.86
N ILE A 104 12.75 11.53 3.21
CA ILE A 104 13.83 10.54 3.06
C ILE A 104 13.33 9.36 2.21
N TYR A 105 14.25 8.48 1.82
CA TYR A 105 13.88 7.15 1.33
C TYR A 105 14.75 6.06 1.96
N VAL A 106 14.23 4.83 1.99
CA VAL A 106 14.88 3.69 2.65
C VAL A 106 15.25 2.65 1.61
N ARG A 107 16.54 2.33 1.53
CA ARG A 107 17.07 1.27 0.65
C ARG A 107 16.62 -0.11 1.14
N LYS A 108 16.42 -1.03 0.19
CA LYS A 108 16.17 -2.46 0.49
C LYS A 108 17.37 -3.14 1.16
N ALA A 109 18.57 -2.67 0.86
CA ALA A 109 19.82 -3.18 1.41
C ALA A 109 20.74 -2.02 1.82
N PRO A 110 21.55 -2.19 2.87
CA PRO A 110 22.48 -1.17 3.33
C PRO A 110 23.55 -0.86 2.28
N LYS A 111 23.94 0.41 2.20
CA LYS A 111 25.09 0.88 1.43
C LYS A 111 26.24 1.18 2.41
N GLY A 112 27.26 0.33 2.40
CA GLY A 112 28.41 0.45 3.31
C GLY A 112 28.08 0.05 4.75
N HIS A 113 28.65 0.78 5.71
CA HIS A 113 28.52 0.47 7.14
C HIS A 113 27.97 1.67 7.92
N GLY A 114 27.35 1.40 9.07
CA GLY A 114 26.86 2.41 10.01
C GLY A 114 25.33 2.41 10.17
N ARG A 115 24.86 3.09 11.22
CA ARG A 115 23.43 3.12 11.61
C ARG A 115 22.49 3.66 10.53
N ASN A 116 23.00 4.53 9.65
CA ASN A 116 22.22 5.18 8.59
C ASN A 116 22.45 4.54 7.21
N ALA A 117 23.03 3.34 7.12
CA ALA A 117 23.43 2.74 5.85
C ALA A 117 22.26 2.50 4.87
N GLN A 118 21.02 2.48 5.35
CA GLN A 118 19.82 2.35 4.50
C GLN A 118 19.06 3.65 4.29
N ILE A 119 19.37 4.72 5.01
CA ILE A 119 18.62 5.99 4.96
C ILE A 119 19.30 6.94 4.00
N GLU A 120 18.52 7.48 3.06
CA GLU A 120 18.96 8.47 2.09
C GLU A 120 18.15 9.77 2.27
N GLY A 121 18.86 10.90 2.35
CA GLY A 121 18.32 12.17 2.82
C GLY A 121 18.80 12.51 4.24
N HIS A 122 18.13 13.48 4.88
CA HIS A 122 18.45 13.91 6.24
C HIS A 122 17.29 13.60 7.19
N MET A 123 17.51 12.68 8.13
CA MET A 123 16.57 12.36 9.20
C MET A 123 17.13 12.87 10.53
N PRO A 124 16.48 13.83 11.21
CA PRO A 124 16.85 14.22 12.57
C PRO A 124 16.75 13.03 13.55
N GLU A 125 17.61 13.02 14.56
CA GLU A 125 17.53 12.03 15.64
C GLU A 125 16.17 12.14 16.35
N GLY A 126 15.49 11.01 16.58
CA GLY A 126 14.18 10.98 17.22
C GLY A 126 13.02 11.48 16.36
N ALA A 127 13.23 11.73 15.06
CA ALA A 127 12.15 12.16 14.16
C ALA A 127 11.01 11.15 14.10
N ARG A 128 9.77 11.63 14.11
CA ARG A 128 8.55 10.83 13.90
C ARG A 128 8.33 10.67 12.40
N VAL A 129 8.53 9.47 11.90
CA VAL A 129 8.58 9.18 10.47
C VAL A 129 7.30 8.48 10.03
N LEU A 130 6.62 9.06 9.04
CA LEU A 130 5.56 8.40 8.29
C LEU A 130 6.18 7.56 7.18
N VAL A 131 5.97 6.24 7.20
CA VAL A 131 6.42 5.36 6.10
C VAL A 131 5.31 5.22 5.06
N ILE A 132 5.65 5.35 3.78
CA ILE A 132 4.74 5.11 2.66
C ILE A 132 5.26 4.09 1.66
N GLU A 133 4.37 3.17 1.28
CA GLU A 133 4.53 2.25 0.14
C GLU A 133 3.37 2.44 -0.86
N ASP A 134 3.58 1.98 -2.09
CA ASP A 134 2.53 2.01 -3.13
C ASP A 134 1.41 1.01 -2.84
N LEU A 135 1.78 -0.18 -2.35
CA LEU A 135 0.84 -1.19 -1.87
C LEU A 135 1.43 -2.02 -0.72
N THR A 136 0.55 -2.67 0.03
CA THR A 136 0.96 -3.70 0.99
C THR A 136 0.06 -4.94 0.90
N THR A 137 0.69 -6.12 1.01
CA THR A 137 0.01 -7.41 1.01
C THR A 137 -0.12 -7.91 2.45
N ALA A 138 0.97 -8.47 2.99
CA ALA A 138 1.08 -8.93 4.37
C ALA A 138 1.96 -8.02 5.25
N GLY A 139 2.36 -6.84 4.77
CA GLY A 139 3.23 -5.91 5.51
C GLY A 139 4.73 -6.20 5.47
N GLY A 140 5.15 -7.40 5.02
CA GLY A 140 6.55 -7.86 5.08
C GLY A 140 7.62 -6.88 4.61
N SER A 141 7.44 -6.25 3.43
CA SER A 141 8.42 -5.25 2.93
C SER A 141 8.44 -3.97 3.76
N MET A 142 7.27 -3.50 4.19
CA MET A 142 7.14 -2.28 4.98
C MET A 142 7.85 -2.43 6.34
N PHE A 143 7.75 -3.60 6.97
CA PHE A 143 8.48 -3.90 8.22
C PHE A 143 9.99 -3.72 8.08
N LYS A 144 10.58 -4.20 6.98
CA LYS A 144 12.02 -4.06 6.75
C LYS A 144 12.46 -2.59 6.68
N PHE A 145 11.63 -1.73 6.12
CA PHE A 145 11.89 -0.29 6.08
C PHE A 145 11.69 0.36 7.45
N ILE A 146 10.63 -0.02 8.17
CA ILE A 146 10.37 0.43 9.55
C ILE A 146 11.56 0.10 10.46
N ASP A 147 12.05 -1.14 10.41
CA ASP A 147 13.17 -1.61 11.23
C ASP A 147 14.46 -0.83 10.90
N ALA A 148 14.71 -0.55 9.62
CA ALA A 148 15.86 0.25 9.20
C ALA A 148 15.78 1.71 9.70
N ILE A 149 14.59 2.32 9.70
CA ILE A 149 14.37 3.67 10.23
C ILE A 149 14.57 3.69 11.75
N ARG A 150 14.01 2.70 12.46
CA ARG A 150 14.18 2.56 13.92
C ARG A 150 15.64 2.34 14.30
N ALA A 151 16.36 1.52 13.55
CA ALA A 151 17.80 1.32 13.74
C ALA A 151 18.64 2.59 13.50
N ALA A 152 18.15 3.49 12.64
CA ALA A 152 18.74 4.81 12.38
C ALA A 152 18.33 5.90 13.40
N GLY A 153 17.53 5.55 14.43
CA GLY A 153 17.11 6.47 15.49
C GLY A 153 15.79 7.20 15.23
N GLY A 154 15.04 6.82 14.20
CA GLY A 154 13.70 7.34 13.93
C GLY A 154 12.61 6.61 14.72
N ILE A 155 11.49 7.29 14.95
CA ILE A 155 10.28 6.73 15.56
C ILE A 155 9.28 6.46 14.44
N VAL A 156 8.71 5.26 14.39
CA VAL A 156 7.72 4.90 13.38
C VAL A 156 6.53 4.25 14.05
N ASP A 157 5.45 5.03 14.18
CA ASP A 157 4.18 4.58 14.75
C ASP A 157 3.08 4.45 13.68
N HIS A 158 3.32 4.98 12.47
CA HIS A 158 2.35 4.96 11.36
C HIS A 158 3.00 4.57 10.03
N GLY A 159 2.28 3.76 9.26
CA GLY A 159 2.61 3.46 7.87
C GLY A 159 1.37 3.61 6.98
N ILE A 160 1.54 4.03 5.73
CA ILE A 160 0.46 4.11 4.76
C ILE A 160 0.80 3.36 3.47
N ALA A 161 -0.19 2.63 2.95
CA ALA A 161 -0.15 2.08 1.60
C ALA A 161 -1.29 2.68 0.77
N LEU A 162 -1.07 3.04 -0.50
CA LEU A 162 -2.18 3.51 -1.34
C LEU A 162 -3.22 2.40 -1.52
N PHE A 163 -2.73 1.17 -1.66
CA PHE A 163 -3.54 -0.02 -1.79
C PHE A 163 -3.15 -1.08 -0.75
N TYR A 164 -4.10 -1.55 0.04
CA TYR A 164 -3.91 -2.67 0.96
C TYR A 164 -4.74 -3.86 0.49
N TYR A 165 -4.11 -5.03 0.36
CA TYR A 165 -4.83 -6.22 -0.09
C TYR A 165 -6.01 -6.58 0.81
N ASP A 166 -5.82 -6.50 2.14
CA ASP A 166 -6.85 -6.81 3.16
C ASP A 166 -7.48 -8.20 3.00
N ILE A 167 -6.66 -9.19 2.62
CA ILE A 167 -7.06 -10.61 2.49
C ILE A 167 -6.22 -11.55 3.36
N PHE A 168 -5.24 -11.00 4.09
CA PHE A 168 -4.42 -11.71 5.08
C PHE A 168 -4.70 -11.09 6.45
N PRO A 169 -5.58 -11.70 7.27
CA PRO A 169 -6.03 -11.09 8.52
C PRO A 169 -4.88 -10.83 9.51
N GLU A 170 -3.79 -11.58 9.41
CA GLU A 170 -2.62 -11.47 10.28
C GLU A 170 -1.84 -10.17 10.07
N ALA A 171 -1.86 -9.62 8.85
CA ALA A 171 -1.00 -8.49 8.47
C ALA A 171 -1.24 -7.24 9.33
N ARG A 172 -2.51 -6.93 9.58
CA ARG A 172 -2.88 -5.74 10.39
C ARG A 172 -2.59 -5.97 11.87
N ALA A 173 -2.81 -7.19 12.37
CA ALA A 173 -2.49 -7.57 13.73
C ALA A 173 -0.97 -7.54 14.00
N GLU A 174 -0.17 -7.98 13.04
CA GLU A 174 1.29 -7.95 13.12
C GLU A 174 1.83 -6.50 13.11
N MET A 175 1.26 -5.62 12.27
CA MET A 175 1.64 -4.19 12.28
C MET A 175 1.36 -3.60 13.66
N LYS A 176 0.17 -3.87 14.22
CA LYS A 176 -0.21 -3.35 15.53
C LYS A 176 0.64 -3.91 16.66
N SER A 177 1.01 -5.20 16.62
CA SER A 177 1.87 -5.81 17.65
C SER A 177 3.28 -5.23 17.66
N LYS A 178 3.74 -4.70 16.52
CA LYS A 178 5.00 -3.96 16.36
C LYS A 178 4.85 -2.45 16.60
N GLY A 179 3.70 -2.02 17.12
CA GLY A 179 3.42 -0.62 17.45
C GLY A 179 3.18 0.29 16.25
N VAL A 180 2.76 -0.27 15.10
CA VAL A 180 2.53 0.51 13.87
C VAL A 180 1.07 0.45 13.46
N ASP A 181 0.45 1.61 13.33
CA ASP A 181 -0.88 1.76 12.74
C ASP A 181 -0.78 1.84 11.20
N LEU A 182 -1.40 0.87 10.53
CA LEU A 182 -1.46 0.80 9.08
C LEU A 182 -2.68 1.55 8.54
N HIS A 183 -2.41 2.57 7.73
CA HIS A 183 -3.39 3.33 6.97
C HIS A 183 -3.40 2.91 5.50
N PHE A 184 -4.54 3.08 4.83
CA PHE A 184 -4.67 2.82 3.40
C PHE A 184 -5.88 3.52 2.79
N ILE A 185 -5.89 3.66 1.46
CA ILE A 185 -6.98 4.34 0.73
C ILE A 185 -7.99 3.33 0.18
N ALA A 186 -7.53 2.28 -0.49
CA ALA A 186 -8.40 1.29 -1.12
C ALA A 186 -7.91 -0.16 -0.92
N THR A 187 -8.83 -1.10 -1.06
CA THR A 187 -8.56 -2.54 -1.01
C THR A 187 -9.16 -3.28 -2.20
N TRP A 188 -8.87 -4.58 -2.30
CA TRP A 188 -9.51 -5.44 -3.30
C TRP A 188 -11.04 -5.49 -3.18
N ARG A 189 -11.59 -5.29 -1.98
CA ARG A 189 -13.04 -5.24 -1.78
C ARG A 189 -13.65 -4.03 -2.49
N ASN A 190 -12.97 -2.88 -2.46
CA ASN A 190 -13.42 -1.70 -3.21
C ASN A 190 -13.32 -1.93 -4.73
N VAL A 191 -12.23 -2.54 -5.19
CA VAL A 191 -12.02 -2.86 -6.61
C VAL A 191 -13.07 -3.83 -7.14
N LEU A 192 -13.38 -4.88 -6.39
CA LEU A 192 -14.42 -5.85 -6.75
C LEU A 192 -15.81 -5.21 -6.75
N ALA A 193 -16.14 -4.38 -5.74
CA ALA A 193 -17.42 -3.67 -5.69
C ALA A 193 -17.66 -2.82 -6.93
N VAL A 194 -16.67 -2.02 -7.34
CA VAL A 194 -16.75 -1.21 -8.58
C VAL A 194 -16.88 -2.09 -9.81
N ALA A 195 -16.16 -3.22 -9.87
CA ALA A 195 -16.25 -4.14 -11.01
C ALA A 195 -17.64 -4.78 -11.15
N ARG A 196 -18.30 -5.09 -10.02
CA ARG A 196 -19.69 -5.58 -9.98
C ARG A 196 -20.68 -4.49 -10.40
N GLU A 197 -20.58 -3.30 -9.80
CA GLU A 197 -21.45 -2.14 -10.08
C GLU A 197 -21.43 -1.78 -11.57
N GLN A 198 -20.26 -1.79 -12.20
CA GLN A 198 -20.08 -1.44 -13.61
C GLN A 198 -20.20 -2.63 -14.57
N ALA A 199 -20.51 -3.83 -14.07
CA ALA A 199 -20.58 -5.07 -14.86
C ALA A 199 -19.36 -5.27 -15.78
N LEU A 200 -18.15 -5.06 -15.26
CA LEU A 200 -16.91 -5.09 -16.04
C LEU A 200 -16.51 -6.50 -16.50
N PHE A 201 -17.04 -7.54 -15.84
CA PHE A 201 -16.77 -8.95 -16.09
C PHE A 201 -18.04 -9.77 -15.92
N ASP A 202 -18.02 -11.02 -16.37
CA ASP A 202 -19.10 -11.96 -16.07
C ASP A 202 -19.15 -12.35 -14.58
N GLU A 203 -20.33 -12.81 -14.14
CA GLU A 203 -20.54 -13.22 -12.74
C GLU A 203 -19.60 -14.36 -12.32
N LYS A 204 -19.24 -15.25 -13.24
CA LYS A 204 -18.30 -16.36 -12.95
C LYS A 204 -16.95 -15.80 -12.49
N THR A 205 -16.37 -14.87 -13.24
CA THR A 205 -15.09 -14.23 -12.94
C THR A 205 -15.16 -13.46 -11.62
N LEU A 206 -16.22 -12.68 -11.42
CA LEU A 206 -16.41 -11.89 -10.20
C LEU A 206 -16.54 -12.77 -8.96
N ASN A 207 -17.25 -13.90 -9.07
CA ASN A 207 -17.39 -14.89 -7.99
C ASN A 207 -16.07 -15.61 -7.68
N GLU A 208 -15.25 -15.93 -8.68
CA GLU A 208 -13.92 -16.51 -8.45
C GLU A 208 -12.97 -15.53 -7.77
N VAL A 209 -13.00 -14.25 -8.17
CA VAL A 209 -12.25 -13.20 -7.48
C VAL A 209 -12.71 -13.09 -6.02
N GLU A 210 -14.02 -13.03 -5.77
CA GLU A 210 -14.56 -12.97 -4.42
C GLU A 210 -14.14 -14.18 -3.57
N ALA A 211 -14.19 -15.38 -4.13
CA ALA A 211 -13.73 -16.60 -3.48
C ALA A 211 -12.23 -16.55 -3.13
N PHE A 212 -11.40 -15.97 -4.00
CA PHE A 212 -9.99 -15.70 -3.70
C PHE A 212 -9.83 -14.68 -2.57
N LEU A 213 -10.58 -13.58 -2.58
CA LEU A 213 -10.48 -12.56 -1.52
C LEU A 213 -10.94 -13.09 -0.15
N ASN A 214 -11.86 -14.05 -0.13
CA ASN A 214 -12.34 -14.69 1.10
C ASN A 214 -11.36 -15.75 1.65
N ALA A 215 -10.68 -16.49 0.76
CA ALA A 215 -9.81 -17.60 1.15
C ALA A 215 -8.64 -17.77 0.15
N PRO A 216 -7.63 -16.88 0.15
CA PRO A 216 -6.67 -16.76 -0.94
C PRO A 216 -5.78 -17.99 -1.10
N LEU A 217 -5.39 -18.64 0.00
CA LEU A 217 -4.57 -19.86 -0.05
C LEU A 217 -5.36 -21.08 -0.52
N ALA A 218 -6.61 -21.24 -0.06
CA ALA A 218 -7.48 -22.31 -0.52
C ALA A 218 -7.83 -22.16 -2.00
N TRP A 219 -8.02 -20.92 -2.47
CA TRP A 219 -8.21 -20.61 -3.89
C TRP A 219 -6.95 -20.89 -4.70
N SER A 220 -5.79 -20.45 -4.22
CA SER A 220 -4.51 -20.69 -4.88
C SER A 220 -4.24 -22.20 -5.05
N GLY A 221 -4.43 -23.00 -4.00
CA GLY A 221 -4.19 -24.45 -4.02
C GLY A 221 -5.01 -25.21 -5.08
N ARG A 222 -6.31 -24.91 -5.18
CA ARG A 222 -7.18 -25.55 -6.20
C ARG A 222 -6.94 -25.02 -7.63
N ASN A 223 -6.22 -23.91 -7.77
CA ASN A 223 -5.88 -23.28 -9.05
C ASN A 223 -4.37 -23.41 -9.38
N GLY A 224 -3.72 -24.45 -8.86
CA GLY A 224 -2.36 -24.85 -9.20
C GLY A 224 -1.26 -23.97 -8.59
N GLY A 225 -1.56 -23.17 -7.57
CA GLY A 225 -0.58 -22.47 -6.74
C GLY A 225 -0.38 -23.17 -5.39
N VAL A 226 0.40 -22.54 -4.51
CA VAL A 226 0.60 -23.05 -3.14
C VAL A 226 -0.66 -22.90 -2.28
N SER A 227 -0.87 -23.83 -1.35
CA SER A 227 -1.96 -23.80 -0.35
C SER A 227 -1.51 -23.34 1.04
N ALA A 228 -0.22 -23.09 1.22
CA ALA A 228 0.38 -22.54 2.43
C ALA A 228 1.58 -21.65 2.03
N LEU A 229 1.83 -20.59 2.79
CA LEU A 229 3.05 -19.79 2.65
C LEU A 229 4.17 -20.44 3.47
N ALA A 230 5.38 -20.45 2.93
CA ALA A 230 6.56 -20.81 3.72
C ALA A 230 6.72 -19.80 4.87
N ALA A 231 7.08 -20.29 6.06
CA ALA A 231 7.47 -19.42 7.17
C ALA A 231 8.69 -18.58 6.72
N GLN A 232 8.59 -17.26 6.83
CA GLN A 232 9.69 -16.32 6.60
C GLN A 232 10.55 -16.18 7.85
#